data_AF-A0A2G5DYX5-F1
#
_entry.id   AF-A0A2G5DYX5-F1
#
_cell.length_a   1.000
_cell.length_b   1.000
_cell.length_c   1.000
_cell.angle_alpha   90.00
_cell.angle_beta   90.00
_cell.angle_gamma   90.00
#
_symmetry.space_group_name_H-M   'P 1'
#
loop_
_entity.id
_entity.type
_entity.pdbx_description
1 polymer ?
#
loop_
_entity_poly.entity_id
_entity_poly.type
_entity_poly.pdbx_seq_one_letter_code
_entity_poly.pdbx_strand_id
1 'polypeptide(L)' 'EQVQLVPYNPNAFDESVLWTESKDLGDSYRCIRMVNNIRLNLDAFNGDKNHGGVHDGTIAVLWEWKKGDNQRWKIAPY' A
#
# COMPACT_ATOMS: atom_id res chain seq x y z
N GLU A 1 -7.72 -6.35 -5.61
CA GLU A 1 -8.35 -5.30 -6.45
C GLU A 1 -7.32 -4.21 -6.75
N GLN A 2 -7.31 -3.63 -7.95
CA GLN A 2 -6.39 -2.54 -8.29
C GLN A 2 -6.80 -1.23 -7.62
N VAL A 3 -5.85 -0.53 -6.99
CA VAL A 3 -6.13 0.78 -6.39
C VAL A 3 -6.17 1.88 -7.46
N GLN A 4 -7.00 2.90 -7.22
CA GLN A 4 -7.15 4.06 -8.09
C GLN A 4 -6.72 5.34 -7.36
N LEU A 5 -6.40 6.39 -8.12
CA LEU A 5 -6.04 7.69 -7.56
C LEU A 5 -7.19 8.68 -7.75
N VAL A 6 -7.45 9.47 -6.73
CA VAL A 6 -8.39 10.59 -6.76
C VAL A 6 -7.79 11.79 -6.01
N PRO A 7 -8.12 13.03 -6.40
CA PRO A 7 -7.70 14.20 -5.63
C PRO A 7 -8.27 14.18 -4.21
N TYR A 8 -7.43 14.50 -3.22
CA TYR A 8 -7.92 14.68 -1.85
C TYR A 8 -8.76 15.95 -1.74
N ASN A 9 -9.99 15.81 -1.21
CA ASN A 9 -10.86 16.93 -0.89
C ASN A 9 -11.05 17.04 0.63
N PRO A 10 -10.45 18.03 1.31
CA PRO A 10 -10.58 18.18 2.75
C PRO A 10 -12.00 18.57 3.21
N ASN A 11 -12.85 19.03 2.30
CA ASN A 11 -14.23 19.45 2.62
C ASN A 11 -15.25 18.32 2.44
N ALA A 12 -14.83 17.14 2.02
CA ALA A 12 -15.68 15.97 1.87
C ALA A 12 -15.11 14.80 2.69
N PHE A 13 -16.00 14.07 3.36
CA PHE A 13 -15.62 12.83 4.00
C PHE A 13 -15.70 11.70 2.98
N ASP A 14 -14.55 11.20 2.57
CA ASP A 14 -14.40 10.05 1.67
C ASP A 14 -13.49 9.03 2.35
N GLU A 15 -14.06 7.92 2.83
CA GLU A 15 -13.28 6.88 3.51
C GLU A 15 -12.30 6.16 2.59
N SER A 16 -12.52 6.18 1.26
CA SER A 16 -11.67 5.47 0.29
C SER A 16 -10.27 6.08 0.17
N VAL A 17 -10.12 7.35 0.56
CA VAL A 17 -8.84 8.08 0.59
C VAL A 17 -8.19 8.10 1.98
N LEU A 18 -8.77 7.44 2.98
CA LEU A 18 -8.21 7.37 4.33
C LEU A 18 -7.41 6.07 4.52
N TRP A 19 -6.12 6.23 4.80
CA TRP A 19 -5.18 5.13 4.96
C TRP A 19 -4.38 5.27 6.25
N THR A 20 -3.88 4.14 6.74
CA THR A 20 -3.11 4.02 7.98
C THR A 20 -1.79 3.32 7.72
N GLU A 21 -0.78 3.69 8.49
CA GLU A 21 0.48 2.96 8.55
C GLU A 21 0.47 1.96 9.71
N SER A 22 1.11 0.81 9.53
CA SER A 22 1.41 -0.10 10.65
C SER A 22 2.55 0.43 11.53
N LYS A 23 2.84 -0.32 12.60
CA LYS A 23 4.15 -0.24 13.25
C LYS A 23 5.28 -0.48 12.23
N ASP A 24 6.47 0.01 12.57
CA ASP A 24 7.70 -0.27 11.83
C ASP A 24 7.96 -1.79 11.76
N LEU A 25 8.32 -2.26 10.57
CA LEU A 25 8.65 -3.66 10.27
C LEU A 25 10.17 -3.89 10.10
N GLY A 26 10.97 -2.83 10.27
CA GLY A 26 12.40 -2.78 10.01
C GLY A 26 12.73 -1.68 8.99
N ASP A 27 13.83 -0.96 9.19
CA ASP A 27 14.39 0.05 8.26
C ASP A 27 13.40 1.16 7.85
N SER A 28 12.43 1.46 8.72
CA SER A 28 11.33 2.42 8.47
C SER A 28 10.32 1.96 7.42
N TYR A 29 10.25 0.67 7.12
CA TYR A 29 9.19 0.10 6.30
C TYR A 29 7.94 -0.20 7.12
N ARG A 30 6.77 0.10 6.55
CA ARG A 30 5.46 -0.10 7.17
C ARG A 30 4.50 -0.71 6.16
N CYS A 31 3.46 -1.39 6.64
CA CYS A 31 2.29 -1.70 5.82
C CYS A 31 1.40 -0.45 5.71
N ILE A 32 0.77 -0.27 4.55
CA ILE A 32 -0.24 0.77 4.32
C ILE A 32 -1.59 0.06 4.13
N ARG A 33 -2.63 0.48 4.88
CA ARG A 33 -3.95 -0.18 4.91
C ARG A 33 -5.08 0.85 4.91
N MET A 34 -6.18 0.54 4.23
CA MET A 34 -7.38 1.39 4.29
C MET A 34 -7.94 1.42 5.71
N VAL A 35 -8.45 2.58 6.15
CA VAL A 35 -9.09 2.73 7.47
C VAL A 35 -10.33 1.84 7.59
N ASN A 36 -11.14 1.76 6.53
CA ASN A 36 -12.38 1.00 6.51
C ASN A 36 -12.19 -0.52 6.30
N ASN A 37 -10.99 -0.97 5.87
CA ASN A 37 -10.68 -2.39 5.69
C ASN A 37 -9.21 -2.70 6.00
N ILE A 38 -8.94 -2.95 7.28
CA ILE A 38 -7.60 -3.26 7.77
C ILE A 38 -7.12 -4.70 7.49
N ARG A 39 -7.94 -5.54 6.85
CA ARG A 39 -7.58 -6.93 6.49
C ARG A 39 -6.70 -7.00 5.24
N LEU A 40 -6.76 -5.96 4.40
CA LEU A 40 -5.99 -5.85 3.16
C LEU A 40 -4.91 -4.78 3.30
N ASN A 41 -3.81 -4.98 2.59
CA ASN A 41 -2.68 -4.06 2.51
C ASN A 41 -2.49 -3.57 1.09
N LEU A 42 -1.91 -2.39 0.95
CA LEU A 42 -1.31 -1.95 -0.30
C LEU A 42 -0.16 -2.91 -0.67
N ASP A 43 -0.25 -3.45 -1.87
CA ASP A 43 0.61 -4.51 -2.38
C ASP A 43 1.05 -4.14 -3.80
N ALA A 44 2.35 -4.27 -4.08
CA ALA A 44 2.86 -4.23 -5.44
C ALA A 44 2.65 -5.61 -6.07
N PHE A 45 1.70 -5.72 -7.00
CA PHE A 45 1.25 -7.00 -7.54
C PHE A 45 2.38 -7.73 -8.26
N ASN A 46 2.71 -8.94 -7.79
CA ASN A 46 3.89 -9.71 -8.23
C ASN A 46 5.19 -8.87 -8.19
N GLY A 47 5.27 -7.88 -7.31
CA GLY A 47 6.49 -7.09 -7.08
C GLY A 47 7.48 -7.76 -6.15
N ASP A 48 7.29 -9.04 -5.83
CA ASP A 48 8.22 -9.81 -5.01
C ASP A 48 9.36 -10.40 -5.86
N LYS A 49 10.42 -10.85 -5.17
CA LYS A 49 11.67 -11.33 -5.80
C LYS A 49 11.46 -12.54 -6.72
N ASN A 50 10.43 -13.36 -6.50
CA ASN A 50 10.19 -14.54 -7.34
C ASN A 50 9.62 -14.15 -8.72
N HIS A 51 9.12 -12.92 -8.85
CA HIS A 51 8.52 -12.39 -10.07
C HIS A 51 9.36 -11.25 -10.69
N GLY A 52 10.60 -11.05 -10.21
CA GLY A 52 11.52 -10.04 -10.74
C GLY A 52 11.56 -8.73 -9.95
N GLY A 53 10.77 -8.61 -8.88
CA GLY A 53 10.72 -7.41 -8.05
C GLY A 53 9.83 -6.31 -8.62
N VAL A 54 9.74 -5.18 -7.92
CA VAL A 54 9.02 -3.99 -8.38
C VAL A 54 9.77 -3.36 -9.56
N HIS A 55 9.03 -3.01 -10.61
CA HIS A 55 9.54 -2.37 -11.81
C HIS A 55 8.51 -1.35 -12.35
N ASP A 56 8.91 -0.55 -13.34
CA ASP A 56 7.99 0.38 -14.00
C ASP A 56 6.78 -0.38 -14.58
N GLY A 57 5.58 0.09 -14.26
CA GLY A 57 4.33 -0.57 -14.63
C GLY A 57 3.83 -1.63 -13.65
N THR A 58 4.55 -1.92 -12.55
CA THR A 58 4.01 -2.77 -11.47
C THR A 58 2.72 -2.14 -10.92
N ILE A 59 1.65 -2.94 -10.91
CA ILE A 59 0.32 -2.49 -10.51
C ILE A 59 0.21 -2.51 -8.98
N ALA A 60 -0.26 -1.42 -8.40
CA ALA A 60 -0.63 -1.39 -6.99
C ALA A 60 -2.04 -2.00 -6.78
N VAL A 61 -2.16 -2.92 -5.84
CA VAL A 61 -3.39 -3.65 -5.52
C VAL A 61 -3.63 -3.72 -4.01
N LEU A 62 -4.83 -4.14 -3.62
CA LEU A 62 -5.17 -4.58 -2.27
C LEU A 62 -5.06 -6.11 -2.17
N TRP A 63 -4.31 -6.58 -1.18
CA TRP A 63 -4.12 -8.02 -0.92
C TRP A 63 -4.02 -8.38 0.56
N GLU A 64 -4.29 -9.64 0.88
CA GLU A 64 -4.10 -10.18 2.23
C GLU A 64 -2.64 -10.07 2.67
N TRP A 65 -2.40 -9.86 3.96
CA TRP A 65 -1.04 -9.83 4.50
C TRP A 65 -0.33 -11.18 4.30
N LYS A 66 0.67 -11.21 3.42
CA LYS A 66 1.53 -12.38 3.15
C LYS A 66 2.96 -12.21 3.69
N LYS A 67 3.25 -11.11 4.39
CA LYS A 67 4.58 -10.76 4.94
C LYS A 67 5.67 -10.56 3.88
N GLY A 68 5.26 -10.41 2.61
CA GLY A 68 6.15 -10.21 1.48
C GLY A 68 6.78 -8.82 1.46
N ASP A 69 7.94 -8.70 0.82
CA ASP A 69 8.64 -7.43 0.64
C ASP A 69 7.82 -6.45 -0.22
N ASN A 70 6.98 -6.97 -1.12
CA ASN A 70 6.07 -6.22 -1.99
C ASN A 70 4.89 -5.55 -1.25
N GLN A 71 4.76 -5.78 0.06
CA GLN A 71 3.73 -5.20 0.93
C GLN A 71 4.31 -4.20 1.95
N ARG A 72 5.59 -3.84 1.79
CA ARG A 72 6.36 -2.99 2.70
C ARG A 72 6.70 -1.69 2.00
N TRP A 73 6.27 -0.58 2.58
CA TRP A 73 6.39 0.75 1.97
C TRP A 73 7.14 1.69 2.89
N LYS A 74 7.88 2.63 2.29
CA LYS A 74 8.54 3.73 2.98
C LYS A 74 8.07 5.03 2.36
N ILE A 75 7.54 5.92 3.19
CA ILE A 75 7.14 7.28 2.77
C ILE A 75 8.32 8.20 3.03
N ALA A 76 8.81 8.86 1.99
CA ALA A 76 9.91 9.82 2.06
C ALA A 76 9.42 11.22 1.64
N PRO A 77 10.01 12.30 2.17
CA PRO A 77 9.76 13.65 1.67
C PRO A 77 10.11 13.75 0.18
N TYR A 78 9.36 14.56 -0.54
CA TYR A 78 9.67 14.97 -1.91
C TYR A 78 10.67 16.14 -1.90
#